data_AF-D2U0X2-F1
#
_entry.id   AF-D2U0X2-F1
#
_cell.length_a   1.000
_cell.length_b   1.000
_cell.length_c   1.000
_cell.angle_alpha   90.00
_cell.angle_beta   90.00
_cell.angle_gamma   90.00
#
_symmetry.space_group_name_H-M   'P 1'
#
loop_
_entity.id
_entity.type
_entity.pdbx_description
1 polymer ?
#
loop_
_entity_poly.entity_id
_entity_poly.type
_entity_poly.pdbx_seq_one_letter_code
_entity_poly.pdbx_strand_id
1 'polypeptide(L)'
;MKMSSINTIYDFMRYCRMPLYFQRSIRDMKVGDTFILGKYTQPASKYNVKFHVPHRVSVDGEAHFVAEAWIEKERGFFSFYATWTFPTKTERSFIMVSGKFRVRQWGLIDFDKKDDGDVKHFALVCRYLMHILNKMTYEAKKVYFEMKSIPLFNGVWLDRDFIERRPIAVEVDGKIKPVWVSYKHYLPTPQLSAIVEAASALELFDI
;
A
#
# COMPACT_ATOMS: atom_id res chain seq x y z
N MET A 1 14.90 8.06 13.55
CA MET A 1 14.91 9.24 12.64
C MET A 1 13.74 10.12 13.03
N LYS A 2 13.95 11.43 13.16
CA LYS A 2 12.89 12.40 13.49
C LYS A 2 12.18 12.83 12.20
N MET A 3 10.93 13.28 12.27
CA MET A 3 10.22 13.77 11.07
C MET A 3 10.87 15.03 10.50
N SER A 4 11.39 15.90 11.36
CA SER A 4 12.10 17.12 10.96
C SER A 4 13.37 16.87 10.13
N SER A 5 13.84 15.62 10.02
CA SER A 5 14.98 15.25 9.19
C SER A 5 14.57 14.65 7.83
N ILE A 6 13.29 14.70 7.48
CA ILE A 6 12.80 14.25 6.17
C ILE A 6 12.92 15.42 5.18
N ASN A 7 13.98 15.43 4.38
CA ASN A 7 14.23 16.50 3.42
C ASN A 7 14.00 16.06 1.98
N THR A 8 14.10 14.77 1.69
CA THR A 8 14.00 14.20 0.33
C THR A 8 13.06 13.00 0.30
N ILE A 9 12.69 12.54 -0.91
CA ILE A 9 11.94 11.28 -1.05
C ILE A 9 12.75 10.09 -0.49
N TYR A 10 14.08 10.12 -0.62
CA TYR A 10 14.94 9.11 0.01
C TYR A 10 14.74 9.07 1.52
N ASP A 11 14.78 10.23 2.18
CA ASP A 11 14.54 10.33 3.61
C ASP A 11 13.12 9.88 3.94
N PHE A 12 12.13 10.22 3.11
CA PHE A 12 10.75 9.83 3.36
C PHE A 12 10.58 8.31 3.31
N MET A 13 11.15 7.64 2.29
CA MET A 13 11.15 6.18 2.20
C MET A 13 11.92 5.54 3.36
N ARG A 14 13.06 6.11 3.75
CA ARG A 14 13.81 5.67 4.92
C ARG A 14 13.00 5.80 6.20
N TYR A 15 12.25 6.89 6.37
CA TYR A 15 11.36 7.11 7.50
C TYR A 15 10.23 6.07 7.54
N CYS A 16 9.66 5.74 6.39
CA CYS A 16 8.61 4.72 6.25
C CYS A 16 9.14 3.27 6.36
N ARG A 17 10.46 3.06 6.45
CA ARG A 17 11.13 1.75 6.30
C ARG A 17 10.78 1.04 5.00
N MET A 18 10.61 1.81 3.94
CA MET A 18 10.39 1.30 2.59
C MET A 18 11.71 1.15 1.84
N PRO A 19 11.79 0.26 0.84
CA PRO A 19 12.96 0.13 -0.01
C PRO A 19 13.40 1.47 -0.63
N LEU A 20 14.66 1.84 -0.43
CA LEU A 20 15.16 3.18 -0.76
C LEU A 20 15.21 3.44 -2.27
N TYR A 21 15.25 2.39 -3.08
CA TYR A 21 15.18 2.50 -4.54
C TYR A 21 13.79 2.96 -5.04
N PHE A 22 12.75 2.90 -4.20
CA PHE A 22 11.43 3.45 -4.52
C PHE A 22 11.46 4.96 -4.77
N GLN A 23 12.46 5.67 -4.24
CA GLN A 23 12.62 7.10 -4.49
C GLN A 23 12.63 7.46 -5.98
N ARG A 24 13.23 6.59 -6.81
CA ARG A 24 13.34 6.84 -8.25
C ARG A 24 11.98 6.68 -8.91
N SER A 25 11.28 5.59 -8.59
CA SER A 25 9.93 5.35 -9.10
C SER A 25 8.97 6.48 -8.72
N ILE A 26 9.00 6.96 -7.47
CA ILE A 26 8.15 8.07 -7.02
C ILE A 26 8.50 9.37 -7.76
N ARG A 27 9.78 9.67 -7.98
CA ARG A 27 10.21 10.85 -8.75
C ARG A 27 9.75 10.80 -10.21
N ASP A 28 9.74 9.61 -10.79
CA ASP A 28 9.43 9.40 -12.22
C ASP A 28 7.92 9.26 -12.48
N MET A 29 7.07 9.28 -11.44
CA MET A 29 5.61 9.23 -11.56
C MET A 29 5.07 10.37 -12.44
N LYS A 30 4.16 10.01 -13.35
CA LYS A 30 3.40 10.97 -14.17
C LYS A 30 2.07 11.31 -13.49
N VAL A 31 1.45 12.43 -13.87
CA VAL A 31 0.12 12.79 -13.36
C VAL A 31 -0.87 11.68 -13.65
N GLY A 32 -1.59 11.24 -12.61
CA GLY A 32 -2.51 10.10 -12.65
C GLY A 32 -1.87 8.76 -12.27
N ASP A 33 -0.55 8.69 -12.08
CA ASP A 33 0.10 7.47 -11.61
C ASP A 33 -0.17 7.20 -10.13
N THR A 34 -0.23 5.93 -9.77
CA THR A 34 -0.36 5.43 -8.40
C THR A 34 0.83 4.54 -8.05
N PHE A 35 1.42 4.72 -6.88
CA PHE A 35 2.53 3.91 -6.37
C PHE A 35 2.12 3.22 -5.08
N ILE A 36 1.92 1.91 -5.14
CA ILE A 36 1.48 1.10 -4.00
C ILE A 36 2.69 0.75 -3.14
N LEU A 37 2.67 1.13 -1.86
CA LEU A 37 3.70 0.78 -0.89
C LEU A 37 3.36 -0.51 -0.14
N GLY A 38 2.10 -0.88 -0.11
CA GLY A 38 1.66 -2.19 0.31
C GLY A 38 0.14 -2.24 0.43
N LYS A 39 -0.44 -3.40 0.15
CA LYS A 39 -1.86 -3.68 0.34
C LYS A 39 -2.04 -5.08 0.90
N TYR A 40 -2.74 -5.17 2.02
CA TYR A 40 -3.07 -6.40 2.71
C TYR A 40 -4.53 -6.33 3.17
N THR A 41 -5.32 -7.33 2.79
CA THR A 41 -6.73 -7.46 3.14
C THR A 41 -6.98 -8.84 3.72
N GLN A 42 -7.79 -8.93 4.76
CA GLN A 42 -8.11 -10.18 5.45
C GLN A 42 -9.60 -10.22 5.77
N PRO A 43 -10.33 -11.23 5.29
CA PRO A 43 -11.74 -11.41 5.64
C PRO A 43 -11.89 -11.61 7.15
N ALA A 44 -13.00 -11.10 7.69
CA ALA A 44 -13.32 -11.19 9.11
C ALA A 44 -13.27 -12.64 9.61
N SER A 45 -13.94 -13.59 8.97
CA SER A 45 -13.94 -15.01 9.37
C SER A 45 -12.53 -15.63 9.52
N LYS A 46 -11.51 -15.02 8.91
CA LYS A 46 -10.12 -15.47 8.98
C LYS A 46 -9.25 -14.64 9.92
N TYR A 47 -9.78 -13.71 10.72
CA TYR A 47 -8.97 -12.79 11.57
C TYR A 47 -7.95 -13.51 12.47
N ASN A 48 -8.33 -14.65 13.07
CA ASN A 48 -7.45 -15.44 13.93
C ASN A 48 -6.39 -16.26 13.17
N VAL A 49 -6.43 -16.27 11.83
CA VAL A 49 -5.42 -16.91 10.99
C VAL A 49 -4.25 -15.94 10.83
N LYS A 50 -3.03 -16.44 11.09
CA LYS A 50 -1.79 -15.62 11.08
C LYS A 50 -1.59 -14.80 9.81
N PHE A 51 -1.91 -15.37 8.64
CA PHE A 51 -1.89 -14.67 7.37
C PHE A 51 -3.00 -15.22 6.48
N HIS A 52 -3.90 -14.34 6.06
CA HIS A 52 -4.82 -14.64 4.99
C HIS A 52 -4.16 -14.30 3.65
N VAL A 53 -4.30 -15.20 2.69
CA VAL A 53 -3.82 -14.97 1.34
C VAL A 53 -5.01 -14.47 0.52
N PRO A 54 -4.96 -13.24 -0.03
CA PRO A 54 -6.10 -12.70 -0.76
C PRO A 54 -6.42 -13.59 -1.96
N HIS A 55 -7.68 -14.02 -2.06
CA HIS A 55 -8.18 -14.67 -3.27
C HIS A 55 -8.43 -13.63 -4.36
N ARG A 56 -8.31 -14.06 -5.63
CA ARG A 56 -8.56 -13.20 -6.81
C ARG A 56 -9.98 -12.63 -6.86
N VAL A 57 -10.91 -13.24 -6.13
CA VAL A 57 -12.32 -12.88 -6.06
C VAL A 57 -12.68 -12.90 -4.59
N SER A 58 -13.13 -11.77 -4.04
CA SER A 58 -13.81 -11.72 -2.74
C SER A 58 -15.03 -12.64 -2.83
N VAL A 59 -15.13 -13.61 -1.91
CA VAL A 59 -16.38 -14.38 -1.78
C VAL A 59 -17.43 -13.41 -1.26
N ASP A 60 -18.57 -13.34 -1.95
CA ASP A 60 -19.54 -12.24 -1.81
C ASP A 60 -19.99 -11.99 -0.37
N GLY A 61 -19.96 -10.71 0.04
CA GLY A 61 -20.64 -10.18 1.24
C GLY A 61 -19.82 -10.17 2.54
N GLU A 62 -18.63 -10.77 2.58
CA GLU A 62 -17.84 -10.80 3.82
C GLU A 62 -17.11 -9.47 4.09
N ALA A 63 -17.17 -8.98 5.33
CA ALA A 63 -16.45 -7.80 5.77
C ALA A 63 -14.93 -8.07 5.89
N HIS A 64 -14.09 -7.07 5.59
CA HIS A 64 -12.63 -7.23 5.57
C HIS A 64 -11.93 -6.22 6.48
N PHE A 65 -10.83 -6.67 7.09
CA PHE A 65 -9.81 -5.78 7.64
C PHE A 65 -8.78 -5.42 6.56
N VAL A 66 -8.33 -4.17 6.59
CA VAL A 66 -7.56 -3.54 5.53
C VAL A 66 -6.34 -2.85 6.12
N ALA A 67 -5.18 -3.10 5.51
CA ALA A 67 -3.93 -2.40 5.77
C ALA A 67 -3.31 -2.01 4.44
N GLU A 68 -3.26 -0.72 4.14
CA GLU A 68 -2.86 -0.21 2.82
C GLU A 68 -2.11 1.10 2.94
N ALA A 69 -1.14 1.30 2.06
CA ALA A 69 -0.45 2.58 1.90
C ALA A 69 -0.06 2.80 0.44
N TRP A 70 -0.32 3.99 -0.08
CA TRP A 70 0.01 4.35 -1.47
C TRP A 70 0.27 5.84 -1.62
N ILE A 71 0.86 6.20 -2.76
CA ILE A 71 1.12 7.58 -3.19
C ILE A 71 0.50 7.78 -4.57
N GLU A 72 -0.14 8.91 -4.79
CA GLU A 72 -0.70 9.31 -6.08
C GLU A 72 -0.01 10.58 -6.56
N LYS A 73 0.23 10.66 -7.87
CA LYS A 73 0.80 11.85 -8.50
C LYS A 73 -0.31 12.73 -9.07
N GLU A 74 -0.44 13.92 -8.51
CA GLU A 74 -1.32 14.97 -9.00
C GLU A 74 -0.51 16.10 -9.69
N ARG A 75 -1.22 17.03 -10.34
CA ARG A 75 -0.58 18.16 -11.00
C ARG A 75 0.05 19.08 -9.93
N GLY A 76 1.38 19.10 -9.87
CA GLY A 76 2.15 19.98 -8.99
C GLY A 76 2.45 19.42 -7.59
N PHE A 77 1.83 18.33 -7.16
CA PHE A 77 2.06 17.72 -5.84
C PHE A 77 1.87 16.19 -5.90
N PHE A 78 2.05 15.54 -4.76
CA PHE A 78 1.81 14.13 -4.51
C PHE A 78 0.87 14.03 -3.32
N SER A 79 -0.08 13.11 -3.40
CA SER A 79 -0.95 12.76 -2.27
C SER A 79 -0.49 11.40 -1.73
N PHE A 80 -0.42 11.25 -0.41
CA PHE A 80 -0.19 9.96 0.22
C PHE A 80 -1.42 9.58 1.04
N TYR A 81 -1.68 8.28 1.11
CA TYR A 81 -2.82 7.73 1.83
C TYR A 81 -2.38 6.48 2.57
N ALA A 82 -2.91 6.28 3.77
CA ALA A 82 -2.78 5.02 4.46
C ALA A 82 -4.02 4.70 5.28
N THR A 83 -4.33 3.41 5.35
CA THR A 83 -5.45 2.86 6.09
C THR A 83 -4.99 1.66 6.91
N TRP A 84 -5.43 1.57 8.15
CA TRP A 84 -5.22 0.40 9.02
C TRP A 84 -6.48 0.17 9.85
N THR A 85 -7.13 -0.97 9.63
CA THR A 85 -8.36 -1.33 10.35
C THR A 85 -8.26 -2.60 11.17
N PHE A 86 -7.06 -3.19 11.30
CA PHE A 86 -6.87 -4.39 12.12
C PHE A 86 -6.95 -4.04 13.62
N PRO A 87 -7.86 -4.68 14.39
CA PRO A 87 -8.05 -4.44 15.82
C PRO A 87 -6.97 -5.16 16.65
N THR A 88 -5.71 -4.77 16.43
CA THR A 88 -4.56 -5.41 17.12
C THR A 88 -4.58 -5.25 18.63
N LYS A 89 -5.32 -4.26 19.14
CA LYS A 89 -5.62 -4.02 20.56
C LYS A 89 -6.96 -3.30 20.65
N THR A 90 -7.73 -3.53 21.71
CA THR A 90 -9.05 -2.92 21.93
C THR A 90 -8.97 -1.39 22.03
N GLU A 91 -7.88 -0.85 22.58
CA GLU A 91 -7.65 0.59 22.70
C GLU A 91 -7.03 1.25 21.44
N ARG A 92 -6.64 0.47 20.43
CA ARG A 92 -5.98 1.04 19.25
C ARG A 92 -7.00 1.41 18.19
N SER A 93 -7.19 2.72 17.99
CA SER A 93 -8.03 3.27 16.93
C SER A 93 -7.60 2.82 15.54
N PHE A 94 -8.57 2.71 14.63
CA PHE A 94 -8.29 2.62 13.21
C PHE A 94 -7.52 3.86 12.75
N ILE A 95 -6.64 3.66 11.77
CA ILE A 95 -5.88 4.75 11.16
C ILE A 95 -6.47 4.97 9.77
N MET A 96 -6.92 6.19 9.52
CA MET A 96 -7.25 6.70 8.19
C MET A 96 -6.54 8.03 8.06
N VAL A 97 -5.55 8.09 7.17
CA VAL A 97 -4.70 9.27 7.04
C VAL A 97 -4.45 9.58 5.58
N SER A 98 -4.42 10.87 5.27
CA SER A 98 -4.00 11.37 3.97
C SER A 98 -3.23 12.66 4.15
N GLY A 99 -2.31 12.95 3.24
CA GLY A 99 -1.59 14.20 3.23
C GLY A 99 -0.95 14.47 1.88
N LYS A 100 -0.35 15.64 1.75
CA LYS A 100 0.22 16.11 0.48
C LYS A 100 1.66 16.54 0.66
N PHE A 101 2.48 16.28 -0.34
CA PHE A 101 3.83 16.84 -0.43
C PHE A 101 4.16 17.27 -1.85
N ARG A 102 5.06 18.24 -1.96
CA ARG A 102 5.62 18.73 -3.22
C ARG A 102 7.07 18.35 -3.28
N VAL A 103 7.57 18.10 -4.48
CA VAL A 103 9.00 17.88 -4.72
C VAL A 103 9.51 19.12 -5.44
N ARG A 104 10.37 19.89 -4.78
CA ARG A 104 11.02 21.07 -5.35
C ARG A 104 12.21 20.68 -6.24
N GLN A 105 12.80 21.69 -6.87
CA GLN A 105 14.14 21.58 -7.45
C GLN A 105 15.10 20.94 -6.44
N TRP A 106 16.03 20.14 -6.94
CA TRP A 106 16.97 19.33 -6.14
C TRP A 106 16.37 18.14 -5.38
N GLY A 107 15.07 17.86 -5.56
CA GLY A 107 14.42 16.68 -4.95
C GLY A 107 14.04 16.87 -3.49
N LEU A 108 14.07 18.11 -3.00
CA LEU A 108 13.61 18.46 -1.66
C LEU A 108 12.09 18.31 -1.57
N ILE A 109 11.60 17.78 -0.46
CA ILE A 109 10.17 17.63 -0.22
C ILE A 109 9.64 18.66 0.76
N ASP A 110 8.48 19.21 0.44
CA ASP A 110 7.70 20.03 1.35
C ASP A 110 6.34 19.41 1.56
N PHE A 111 5.98 19.14 2.81
CA PHE A 111 4.63 18.74 3.16
C PHE A 111 3.73 19.97 3.25
N ASP A 112 2.54 19.91 2.61
CA ASP A 112 1.60 21.04 2.56
C ASP A 112 1.11 21.45 3.96
N LYS A 113 0.93 20.46 4.84
CA LYS A 113 0.76 20.67 6.28
C LYS A 113 2.01 20.17 6.99
N LYS A 114 2.62 21.01 7.82
CA LYS A 114 3.60 20.57 8.83
C LYS A 114 2.91 19.87 10.01
N ASP A 115 1.74 19.27 9.79
CA ASP A 115 1.11 18.50 10.84
C ASP A 115 1.86 17.17 10.95
N ASP A 116 2.55 17.05 12.06
CA ASP A 116 3.41 15.93 12.40
C ASP A 116 2.63 14.61 12.42
N GLY A 117 1.32 14.67 12.65
CA GLY A 117 0.45 13.50 12.78
C GLY A 117 0.37 12.67 11.50
N ASP A 118 0.11 13.30 10.35
CA ASP A 118 -0.26 12.55 9.15
C ASP A 118 0.91 11.70 8.61
N VAL A 119 2.09 12.32 8.53
CA VAL A 119 3.32 11.65 8.09
C VAL A 119 3.72 10.53 9.06
N LYS A 120 3.54 10.73 10.38
CA LYS A 120 3.82 9.70 11.39
C LYS A 120 2.90 8.51 11.22
N HIS A 121 1.59 8.71 11.06
CA HIS A 121 0.62 7.63 10.88
C HIS A 121 0.81 6.90 9.55
N PHE A 122 1.06 7.63 8.46
CA PHE A 122 1.38 7.04 7.17
C PHE A 122 2.63 6.14 7.26
N ALA A 123 3.70 6.64 7.89
CA ALA A 123 4.91 5.87 8.10
C ALA A 123 4.70 4.66 9.03
N LEU A 124 3.81 4.77 10.02
CA LEU A 124 3.46 3.65 10.90
C LEU A 124 2.82 2.50 10.11
N VAL A 125 1.82 2.80 9.27
CA VAL A 125 1.16 1.80 8.43
C VAL A 125 2.15 1.17 7.45
N CYS A 126 3.00 1.97 6.80
CA CYS A 126 4.09 1.48 5.96
C CYS A 126 4.98 0.46 6.71
N ARG A 127 5.35 0.76 7.96
CA ARG A 127 6.19 -0.14 8.76
C ARG A 127 5.48 -1.43 9.14
N TYR A 128 4.17 -1.38 9.42
CA TYR A 128 3.37 -2.57 9.66
C TYR A 128 3.26 -3.44 8.41
N LEU A 129 3.03 -2.85 7.24
CA LEU A 129 3.05 -3.56 5.96
C LEU A 129 4.39 -4.24 5.70
N MET A 130 5.49 -3.53 5.93
CA MET A 130 6.84 -4.12 5.80
C MET A 130 7.06 -5.25 6.82
N HIS A 131 6.51 -5.13 8.02
CA HIS A 131 6.56 -6.20 9.02
C HIS A 131 5.79 -7.44 8.56
N ILE A 132 4.55 -7.28 8.06
CA ILE A 132 3.74 -8.36 7.47
C ILE A 132 4.54 -9.02 6.35
N LEU A 133 5.04 -8.25 5.38
CA LEU A 133 5.80 -8.74 4.23
C LEU A 133 7.04 -9.57 4.64
N ASN A 134 7.77 -9.12 5.67
CA ASN A 134 8.94 -9.81 6.19
C ASN A 134 8.60 -11.11 6.95
N LYS A 135 7.38 -11.22 7.48
CA LYS A 135 6.91 -12.40 8.23
C LYS A 135 6.13 -13.39 7.37
N MET A 136 5.70 -13.01 6.17
CA MET A 136 5.04 -13.91 5.23
C MET A 136 5.95 -15.09 4.87
N THR A 137 5.38 -16.30 4.92
CA THR A 137 6.04 -17.53 4.45
C THR A 137 6.16 -17.54 2.93
N TYR A 138 6.95 -18.48 2.40
CA TYR A 138 7.09 -18.64 0.96
C TYR A 138 5.75 -18.97 0.29
N GLU A 139 4.94 -19.82 0.91
CA GLU A 139 3.62 -20.25 0.43
C GLU A 139 2.66 -19.07 0.32
N ALA A 140 2.65 -18.18 1.32
CA ALA A 140 1.83 -16.97 1.29
C ALA A 140 2.29 -16.00 0.19
N LYS A 141 3.60 -15.90 -0.07
CA LYS A 141 4.15 -15.08 -1.16
C LYS A 141 3.86 -15.68 -2.53
N LYS A 142 3.83 -17.01 -2.64
CA LYS A 142 3.64 -17.75 -3.89
C LYS A 142 2.39 -17.33 -4.63
N VAL A 143 1.29 -17.05 -3.93
CA VAL A 143 0.03 -16.64 -4.57
C VAL A 143 0.16 -15.31 -5.32
N TYR A 144 0.96 -14.37 -4.81
CA TYR A 144 1.26 -13.13 -5.55
C TYR A 144 2.07 -13.41 -6.81
N PHE A 145 3.06 -14.30 -6.72
CA PHE A 145 3.88 -14.68 -7.87
C PHE A 145 3.06 -15.42 -8.95
N GLU A 146 2.12 -16.29 -8.55
CA GLU A 146 1.19 -16.98 -9.45
C GLU A 146 0.21 -16.00 -10.14
N MET A 147 -0.03 -14.83 -9.53
CA MET A 147 -0.73 -13.69 -10.14
C MET A 147 0.19 -12.79 -10.96
N LYS A 148 1.44 -13.19 -11.15
CA LYS A 148 2.48 -12.40 -11.83
C LYS A 148 2.71 -11.03 -11.18
N SER A 149 2.60 -10.99 -9.85
CA SER A 149 2.76 -9.79 -9.02
C SER A 149 3.80 -10.04 -7.93
N ILE A 150 4.12 -8.99 -7.20
CA ILE A 150 4.97 -9.02 -6.00
C ILE A 150 4.14 -9.05 -4.72
N PRO A 151 4.64 -9.66 -3.62
CA PRO A 151 3.92 -9.76 -2.36
C PRO A 151 3.48 -8.40 -1.80
N LEU A 152 2.24 -8.36 -1.32
CA LEU A 152 1.54 -7.14 -0.87
C LEU A 152 1.52 -6.01 -1.90
N PHE A 153 1.82 -6.27 -3.17
CA PHE A 153 1.96 -5.23 -4.20
C PHE A 153 3.01 -4.15 -3.83
N ASN A 154 4.00 -4.51 -3.02
CA ASN A 154 5.00 -3.58 -2.46
C ASN A 154 5.93 -3.01 -3.55
N GLY A 155 5.65 -1.77 -3.97
CA GLY A 155 6.39 -1.08 -5.02
C GLY A 155 5.77 -1.20 -6.41
N VAL A 156 4.53 -1.68 -6.53
CA VAL A 156 3.80 -1.68 -7.79
C VAL A 156 3.51 -0.23 -8.19
N TRP A 157 3.95 0.15 -9.39
CA TRP A 157 3.80 1.49 -9.95
C TRP A 157 2.84 1.44 -11.13
N LEU A 158 1.64 1.96 -10.95
CA LEU A 158 0.56 1.95 -11.91
C LEU A 158 0.46 3.28 -12.65
N ASP A 159 0.08 3.21 -13.92
CA ASP A 159 -0.40 4.37 -14.66
C ASP A 159 -1.88 4.67 -14.38
N ARG A 160 -2.40 5.72 -15.02
CA ARG A 160 -3.81 6.15 -14.90
C ARG A 160 -4.84 5.10 -15.32
N ASP A 161 -4.42 4.11 -16.11
CA ASP A 161 -5.26 3.01 -16.61
C ASP A 161 -5.07 1.76 -15.74
N PHE A 162 -4.37 1.91 -14.61
CA PHE A 162 -4.05 0.87 -13.64
C PHE A 162 -3.19 -0.26 -14.19
N ILE A 163 -2.35 0.06 -15.17
CA ILE A 163 -1.38 -0.86 -15.77
C ILE A 163 -0.01 -0.58 -15.14
N GLU A 164 0.70 -1.63 -14.75
CA GLU A 164 2.03 -1.47 -14.17
C GLU A 164 3.03 -0.90 -15.19
N ARG A 165 3.71 0.19 -14.81
CA ARG A 165 4.68 0.90 -15.65
C ARG A 165 5.91 0.05 -16.01
N ARG A 166 6.24 -0.94 -15.17
CA ARG A 166 7.36 -1.86 -15.38
C ARG A 166 6.83 -3.18 -15.93
N PRO A 167 7.21 -3.58 -17.16
CA PRO A 167 6.84 -4.90 -17.65
C PRO A 167 7.54 -5.97 -16.82
N ILE A 168 6.87 -7.09 -16.67
CA ILE A 168 7.44 -8.30 -16.09
C ILE A 168 7.85 -9.26 -17.21
N ALA A 169 8.95 -9.97 -16.99
CA ALA A 169 9.39 -11.02 -17.89
C ALA A 169 8.54 -12.28 -17.62
N VAL A 170 7.80 -12.74 -18.62
CA VAL A 170 6.94 -13.93 -18.53
C VAL A 170 7.26 -14.86 -19.68
N GLU A 171 7.31 -16.16 -19.40
CA GLU A 171 7.41 -17.18 -20.45
C GLU A 171 6.06 -17.38 -21.13
N VAL A 172 6.05 -17.22 -22.45
CA VAL A 172 4.89 -17.42 -23.33
C VAL A 172 5.38 -18.24 -24.52
N ASP A 173 4.86 -19.45 -24.68
CA ASP A 173 5.24 -20.39 -25.75
C ASP A 173 6.75 -20.66 -25.82
N GLY A 174 7.40 -20.88 -24.67
CA GLY A 174 8.84 -21.15 -24.58
C GLY A 174 9.75 -19.93 -24.80
N LYS A 175 9.19 -18.71 -24.91
CA LYS A 175 9.95 -17.46 -25.07
C LYS A 175 9.63 -16.49 -23.95
N ILE A 176 10.67 -15.85 -23.40
CA ILE A 176 10.50 -14.77 -22.43
C ILE A 176 10.03 -13.50 -23.17
N LYS A 177 8.84 -13.01 -22.82
CA LYS A 177 8.27 -11.78 -23.36
C LYS A 177 7.97 -10.79 -22.23
N PRO A 178 8.15 -9.47 -22.45
CA PRO A 178 7.67 -8.46 -21.52
C PRO A 178 6.15 -8.40 -21.57
N VAL A 179 5.50 -8.48 -20.41
CA VAL A 179 4.04 -8.36 -20.26
C VAL A 179 3.74 -7.24 -19.27
N TRP A 180 2.75 -6.42 -19.61
CA TRP A 180 2.18 -5.41 -18.72
C TRP A 180 0.99 -5.99 -17.98
N VAL A 181 1.01 -5.90 -16.66
CA VAL A 181 -0.04 -6.45 -15.79
C VAL A 181 -1.02 -5.34 -15.43
N SER A 182 -2.31 -5.62 -15.56
CA SER A 182 -3.38 -4.74 -15.09
C SER A 182 -3.71 -5.07 -13.63
N TYR A 183 -3.79 -4.04 -12.80
CA TYR A 183 -4.13 -4.11 -11.39
C TYR A 183 -5.50 -3.51 -11.08
N LYS A 184 -6.39 -3.37 -12.07
CA LYS A 184 -7.73 -2.76 -11.91
C LYS A 184 -8.59 -3.40 -10.81
N HIS A 185 -8.32 -4.66 -10.45
CA HIS A 185 -9.02 -5.39 -9.39
C HIS A 185 -8.27 -5.38 -8.04
N TYR A 186 -7.12 -4.71 -7.98
CA TYR A 186 -6.25 -4.64 -6.79
C TYR A 186 -5.99 -3.20 -6.36
N LEU A 187 -6.85 -2.27 -6.79
CA LEU A 187 -6.72 -0.86 -6.42
C LEU A 187 -6.85 -0.67 -4.91
N PRO A 188 -6.23 0.38 -4.35
CA PRO A 188 -6.44 0.73 -2.96
C PRO A 188 -7.93 0.91 -2.64
N THR A 189 -8.33 0.40 -1.48
CA THR A 189 -9.71 0.50 -1.02
C THR A 189 -9.99 1.94 -0.59
N PRO A 190 -11.10 2.57 -1.02
CA PRO A 190 -11.49 3.89 -0.53
C PRO A 190 -11.54 3.90 1.00
N GLN A 191 -10.88 4.88 1.63
CA GLN A 191 -10.60 4.80 3.07
C GLN A 191 -11.87 4.71 3.92
N LEU A 192 -12.94 5.42 3.53
CA LEU A 192 -14.24 5.35 4.21
C LEU A 192 -14.88 3.95 4.08
N SER A 193 -14.79 3.31 2.92
CA SER A 193 -15.27 1.93 2.70
C SER A 193 -14.58 0.96 3.66
N ALA A 194 -13.26 1.07 3.77
CA ALA A 194 -12.47 0.21 4.66
C ALA A 194 -12.86 0.37 6.14
N ILE A 195 -13.18 1.59 6.58
CA ILE A 195 -13.63 1.85 7.95
C ILE A 195 -15.02 1.27 8.20
N VAL A 196 -15.95 1.43 7.25
CA VAL A 196 -17.30 0.87 7.34
C VAL A 196 -17.25 -0.66 7.39
N GLU A 197 -16.48 -1.28 6.48
CA GLU A 197 -16.28 -2.73 6.46
C GLU A 197 -15.68 -3.24 7.78
N ALA A 198 -14.69 -2.55 8.33
CA ALA A 198 -14.09 -2.95 9.59
C ALA A 198 -15.03 -2.79 10.79
N ALA A 199 -15.90 -1.76 10.78
CA ALA A 199 -16.92 -1.60 11.81
C ALA A 199 -17.93 -2.76 11.75
N SER A 200 -18.43 -3.09 10.56
CA SER A 200 -19.28 -4.27 10.35
C SER A 200 -18.58 -5.56 10.77
N ALA A 201 -17.28 -5.71 10.47
CA ALA A 201 -16.52 -6.88 10.88
C ALA A 201 -16.48 -7.02 12.41
N LEU A 202 -16.26 -5.93 13.15
CA LEU A 202 -16.20 -5.96 14.63
C LEU A 202 -17.54 -6.34 15.28
N GLU A 203 -18.67 -5.93 14.72
CA GLU A 203 -20.00 -6.35 15.19
C GLU A 203 -20.26 -7.85 14.97
N LEU A 204 -19.59 -8.49 14.01
CA LEU A 204 -19.65 -9.95 13.83
C LEU A 204 -18.83 -10.72 14.87
N PHE A 205 -17.98 -10.05 15.66
CA PHE A 205 -17.05 -10.67 16.60
C PHE A 205 -17.41 -10.48 18.07
N ASP A 206 -18.62 -10.00 18.42
CA ASP A 206 -19.10 -9.73 19.79
C ASP A 206 -18.17 -10.25 20.91
N ILE A 207 -17.48 -9.31 21.58
CA ILE A 207 -16.49 -9.54 22.64
C ILE A 207 -17.13 -10.19 23.87
#